data_AF-A0AAC9X3Z4-F1
#
_entry.id   AF-A0AAC9X3Z4-F1
#
_cell.length_a   1.000
_cell.length_b   1.000
_cell.length_c   1.000
_cell.angle_alpha   90.00
_cell.angle_beta   90.00
_cell.angle_gamma   90.00
#
_symmetry.space_group_name_H-M   'P 1'
#
loop_
_entity.id
_entity.type
_entity.pdbx_description
1 polymer ?
#
loop_
_entity_poly.entity_id
_entity_poly.type
_entity_poly.pdbx_seq_one_letter_code
_entity_poly.pdbx_strand_id
1 'polypeptide(L)'
;MPRHDTPTTPSEAERTDGSGLGWDAIIVAGGRARRLGGIDKTALVWRGRSLLDGVLAATTGCRRTCVVGSDADLPADVLRAVEQPRWGGPAAAMVAGLEALARDSGGASAGTGSAGTGSAEWIVVLAGDLVHADDAVPYLLAELDRLLTAPPAHAAQTDAVAHRSIDGLISVDAAGRRQPLLAVYRRAALASSALLRPADNLSVMGLIGPLNLVELRLPDALAEDVDTPADAARLGIVLPNTG
;
A
#
# COMPACT_ATOMS: atom_id res chain seq x y z
N MET A 1 -8.96 46.72 -25.86
CA MET A 1 -8.08 45.94 -24.98
C MET A 1 -8.87 44.79 -24.41
N PRO A 2 -8.57 43.53 -24.78
CA PRO A 2 -9.21 42.37 -24.15
C PRO A 2 -8.57 42.12 -22.78
N ARG A 3 -9.41 41.93 -21.75
CA ARG A 3 -8.97 41.51 -20.42
C ARG A 3 -8.54 40.05 -20.53
N HIS A 4 -7.29 39.77 -20.19
CA HIS A 4 -6.82 38.40 -20.01
C HIS A 4 -7.41 37.88 -18.70
N ASP A 5 -8.35 36.94 -18.80
CA ASP A 5 -8.73 36.10 -17.66
C ASP A 5 -7.52 35.23 -17.31
N THR A 6 -6.88 35.51 -16.18
CA THR A 6 -5.90 34.62 -15.57
C THR A 6 -6.61 33.32 -15.16
N PRO A 7 -6.10 32.14 -15.54
CA PRO A 7 -6.66 30.89 -15.04
C PRO A 7 -6.44 30.84 -13.53
N THR A 8 -7.53 30.82 -12.78
CA THR A 8 -7.54 30.59 -11.33
C THR A 8 -6.91 29.23 -11.05
N THR A 9 -5.73 29.23 -10.42
CA THR A 9 -5.17 28.03 -9.79
C THR A 9 -6.18 27.47 -8.80
N PRO A 10 -6.52 26.17 -8.87
CA PRO A 10 -7.47 25.59 -7.93
C PRO A 10 -6.98 25.78 -6.49
N SER A 11 -7.93 26.08 -5.61
CA SER A 11 -7.71 26.33 -4.19
C SER A 11 -7.11 25.09 -3.53
N GLU A 12 -6.16 25.32 -2.63
CA GLU A 12 -5.53 24.32 -1.78
C GLU A 12 -6.53 23.48 -0.96
N ALA A 13 -7.78 23.95 -0.83
CA ALA A 13 -8.89 23.30 -0.16
C ALA A 13 -9.66 22.25 -1.01
N GLU A 14 -9.41 22.14 -2.32
CA GLU A 14 -9.97 21.08 -3.18
C GLU A 14 -9.07 19.83 -3.25
N ARG A 15 -7.99 19.77 -2.45
CA ARG A 15 -7.06 18.64 -2.40
C ARG A 15 -7.39 17.61 -1.31
N THR A 16 -8.62 17.55 -0.81
CA THR A 16 -8.92 16.72 0.37
C THR A 16 -10.33 16.15 0.45
N ASP A 17 -10.89 15.76 -0.67
CA ASP A 17 -11.92 14.72 -0.77
C ASP A 17 -11.31 13.52 -1.52
N GLY A 18 -10.34 12.89 -0.85
CA GLY A 18 -9.97 11.52 -1.19
C GLY A 18 -11.24 10.68 -1.31
N SER A 19 -11.26 9.79 -2.31
CA SER A 19 -12.34 8.85 -2.55
C SER A 19 -12.96 8.37 -1.24
N GLY A 20 -14.29 8.31 -1.15
CA GLY A 20 -15.02 7.93 0.08
C GLY A 20 -14.70 6.53 0.63
N LEU A 21 -13.69 5.86 0.05
CA LEU A 21 -13.09 4.60 0.46
C LEU A 21 -12.36 4.78 1.79
N GLY A 22 -12.85 4.12 2.84
CA GLY A 22 -12.09 3.95 4.07
C GLY A 22 -10.97 2.92 3.86
N TRP A 23 -9.71 3.33 4.04
CA TRP A 23 -8.55 2.44 3.91
C TRP A 23 -7.54 2.61 5.06
N ASP A 24 -6.83 1.52 5.35
CA ASP A 24 -5.63 1.48 6.19
C ASP A 24 -4.41 1.08 5.33
N ALA A 25 -3.21 1.23 5.87
CA ALA A 25 -1.98 0.85 5.20
C ALA A 25 -1.17 -0.17 6.01
N ILE A 26 -0.57 -1.14 5.32
CA ILE A 26 0.49 -2.01 5.83
C ILE A 26 1.74 -1.80 4.98
N ILE A 27 2.83 -1.37 5.61
CA ILE A 27 4.13 -1.21 4.99
C ILE A 27 5.02 -2.37 5.43
N VAL A 28 5.40 -3.23 4.50
CA VAL A 28 6.34 -4.32 4.73
C VAL A 28 7.75 -3.80 4.52
N ALA A 29 8.44 -3.55 5.63
CA ALA A 29 9.77 -2.97 5.68
C ALA A 29 10.83 -3.95 6.23
N GLY A 30 10.52 -5.25 6.22
CA GLY A 30 11.43 -6.32 6.65
C GLY A 30 12.16 -6.96 5.47
N GLY A 31 13.49 -7.09 5.55
CA GLY A 31 14.29 -7.78 4.54
C GLY A 31 15.77 -7.86 4.90
N ARG A 32 16.46 -8.94 4.53
CA ARG A 32 17.88 -9.15 4.90
C ARG A 32 18.89 -8.32 4.10
N ALA A 33 18.45 -7.38 3.25
CA ALA A 33 19.34 -6.52 2.45
C ALA A 33 20.46 -7.27 1.68
N ARG A 34 20.27 -8.56 1.37
CA ARG A 34 21.37 -9.45 0.92
C ARG A 34 21.98 -9.04 -0.42
N ARG A 35 21.17 -8.40 -1.29
CA ARG A 35 21.57 -8.04 -2.66
C ARG A 35 22.29 -6.68 -2.74
N LEU A 36 22.19 -5.85 -1.72
CA LEU A 36 22.92 -4.57 -1.61
C LEU A 36 23.98 -4.62 -0.50
N GLY A 37 24.58 -5.79 -0.26
CA GLY A 37 25.67 -5.91 0.71
C GLY A 37 25.28 -5.63 2.18
N GLY A 38 24.00 -5.81 2.53
CA GLY A 38 23.49 -5.52 3.88
C GLY A 38 22.93 -4.10 4.07
N ILE A 39 22.93 -3.26 3.02
CA ILE A 39 22.33 -1.92 3.06
C ILE A 39 20.80 -2.02 3.20
N ASP A 40 20.29 -1.45 4.27
CA ASP A 40 18.85 -1.24 4.44
C ASP A 40 18.31 -0.33 3.33
N LYS A 41 17.57 -0.92 2.39
CA LYS A 41 16.96 -0.20 1.26
C LYS A 41 15.99 0.87 1.73
N THR A 42 15.28 0.62 2.82
CA THR A 42 14.25 1.52 3.34
C THR A 42 14.87 2.85 3.81
N ALA A 43 16.15 2.82 4.20
CA ALA A 43 16.94 3.98 4.61
C ALA A 43 17.62 4.74 3.45
N LEU A 44 17.56 4.24 2.20
CA LEU A 44 18.13 4.95 1.06
C LEU A 44 17.44 6.29 0.86
N VAL A 45 18.22 7.33 0.51
CA VAL A 45 17.71 8.68 0.35
C VAL A 45 17.41 8.98 -1.11
N TRP A 46 16.18 9.40 -1.39
CA TRP A 46 15.74 9.87 -2.69
C TRP A 46 15.01 11.20 -2.54
N ARG A 47 15.33 12.20 -3.37
CA ARG A 47 14.76 13.57 -3.30
C ARG A 47 14.77 14.19 -1.88
N GLY A 48 15.80 13.90 -1.09
CA GLY A 48 16.01 14.48 0.24
C GLY A 48 15.29 13.78 1.40
N ARG A 49 14.63 12.65 1.17
CA ARG A 49 13.94 11.83 2.19
C ARG A 49 14.34 10.37 2.08
N SER A 50 14.21 9.60 3.16
CA SER A 50 14.38 8.14 3.05
C SER A 50 13.24 7.54 2.22
N LEU A 51 13.46 6.37 1.60
CA LEU A 51 12.40 5.65 0.89
C LEU A 51 11.24 5.32 1.83
N LEU A 52 11.54 4.87 3.07
CA LEU A 52 10.50 4.61 4.07
C LEU A 52 9.68 5.86 4.39
N ASP A 53 10.32 7.01 4.56
CA ASP A 53 9.59 8.27 4.77
C ASP A 53 8.73 8.61 3.57
N GLY A 54 9.19 8.33 2.35
CA GLY A 54 8.43 8.46 1.11
C GLY A 54 7.15 7.62 1.13
N VAL A 55 7.28 6.34 1.45
CA VAL A 55 6.14 5.41 1.58
C VAL A 55 5.19 5.85 2.69
N LEU A 56 5.69 6.28 3.85
CA LEU A 56 4.88 6.80 4.95
C LEU A 56 4.09 8.05 4.56
N ALA A 57 4.68 8.97 3.80
CA ALA A 57 3.93 10.14 3.34
C ALA A 57 2.86 9.80 2.31
N ALA A 58 3.04 8.73 1.53
CA ALA A 58 2.00 8.25 0.63
C ALA A 58 0.78 7.68 1.38
N THR A 59 0.89 7.41 2.69
CA THR A 59 -0.21 6.86 3.50
C THR A 59 -0.96 7.89 4.34
N THR A 60 -0.69 9.20 4.21
CA THR A 60 -1.31 10.24 5.06
C THR A 60 -2.84 10.34 4.94
N GLY A 61 -3.43 9.81 3.85
CA GLY A 61 -4.88 9.78 3.64
C GLY A 61 -5.60 8.59 4.29
N CYS A 62 -4.88 7.65 4.91
CA CYS A 62 -5.47 6.46 5.51
C CYS A 62 -5.92 6.70 6.96
N ARG A 63 -6.70 5.78 7.53
CA ARG A 63 -7.09 5.88 8.95
C ARG A 63 -5.96 5.44 9.89
N ARG A 64 -5.26 4.35 9.55
CA ARG A 64 -4.10 3.82 10.27
C ARG A 64 -3.05 3.27 9.34
N THR A 65 -1.78 3.55 9.66
CA THR A 65 -0.62 2.94 9.01
C THR A 65 0.08 2.00 9.99
N CYS A 66 0.42 0.79 9.54
CA CYS A 66 1.25 -0.14 10.28
C CYS A 66 2.52 -0.45 9.50
N VAL A 67 3.70 -0.24 10.10
CA VAL A 67 4.98 -0.67 9.55
C VAL A 67 5.39 -1.99 10.19
N VAL A 68 5.78 -2.96 9.37
CA VAL A 68 6.11 -4.31 9.81
C VAL A 68 7.55 -4.65 9.47
N GLY A 69 8.30 -5.10 10.48
CA GLY A 69 9.66 -5.61 10.32
C GLY A 69 10.77 -4.55 10.20
N SER A 70 10.43 -3.26 10.32
CA SER A 70 11.42 -2.18 10.41
C SER A 70 11.91 -1.98 11.85
N ASP A 71 13.20 -1.71 12.00
CA ASP A 71 13.84 -1.28 13.24
C ASP A 71 14.03 0.26 13.29
N ALA A 72 13.58 1.00 12.26
CA ALA A 72 13.68 2.47 12.20
C ALA A 72 12.80 3.16 13.25
N ASP A 73 13.16 4.39 13.62
CA ASP A 73 12.29 5.27 14.42
C ASP A 73 11.09 5.70 13.59
N LEU A 74 9.87 5.48 14.12
CA LEU A 74 8.62 5.76 13.43
C LEU A 74 7.86 6.89 14.13
N PRO A 75 7.04 7.66 13.39
CA PRO A 75 6.11 8.60 14.00
C PRO A 75 5.21 7.94 15.06
N ALA A 76 4.83 8.69 16.09
CA ALA A 76 4.11 8.16 17.25
C ALA A 76 2.71 7.61 16.93
N ASP A 77 2.12 8.07 15.84
CA ASP A 77 0.80 7.68 15.32
C ASP A 77 0.86 6.49 14.34
N VAL A 78 2.07 6.00 14.01
CA VAL A 78 2.27 4.82 13.17
C VAL A 78 2.38 3.57 14.04
N LEU A 79 1.57 2.56 13.73
CA LEU A 79 1.63 1.28 14.41
C LEU A 79 2.90 0.52 14.00
N ARG A 80 3.51 -0.18 14.95
CA ARG A 80 4.62 -1.10 14.70
C ARG A 80 4.18 -2.54 14.90
N ALA A 81 4.57 -3.41 13.99
CA ALA A 81 4.49 -4.86 14.16
C ALA A 81 5.78 -5.55 13.71
N VAL A 82 5.91 -6.81 14.08
CA VAL A 82 6.99 -7.70 13.63
C VAL A 82 6.34 -9.02 13.23
N GLU A 83 6.73 -9.54 12.07
CA GLU A 83 6.25 -10.84 11.59
C GLU A 83 6.65 -11.99 12.54
N GLN A 84 5.81 -13.02 12.58
CA GLN A 84 6.06 -14.22 13.38
C GLN A 84 6.05 -15.50 12.52
N PRO A 85 7.12 -16.33 12.57
CA PRO A 85 8.40 -16.06 13.21
C PRO A 85 9.10 -14.88 12.53
N ARG A 86 10.01 -14.21 13.25
CA ARG A 86 10.82 -13.14 12.66
C ARG A 86 11.49 -13.68 11.39
N TRP A 87 11.52 -12.87 10.33
CA TRP A 87 12.01 -13.27 9.00
C TRP A 87 11.16 -14.33 8.27
N GLY A 88 9.91 -14.55 8.68
CA GLY A 88 8.95 -15.42 7.98
C GLY A 88 8.53 -14.95 6.58
N GLY A 89 9.02 -13.78 6.16
CA GLY A 89 8.79 -13.22 4.83
C GLY A 89 7.55 -12.34 4.75
N PRO A 90 7.25 -11.81 3.54
CA PRO A 90 6.25 -10.74 3.44
C PRO A 90 4.81 -11.18 3.72
N ALA A 91 4.47 -12.46 3.54
CA ALA A 91 3.13 -12.94 3.92
C ALA A 91 2.93 -12.90 5.43
N ALA A 92 3.92 -13.37 6.21
CA ALA A 92 3.90 -13.25 7.67
C ALA A 92 3.86 -11.78 8.12
N ALA A 93 4.52 -10.88 7.39
CA ALA A 93 4.46 -9.44 7.67
C ALA A 93 3.06 -8.85 7.41
N MET A 94 2.41 -9.21 6.30
CA MET A 94 1.04 -8.80 6.01
C MET A 94 0.06 -9.27 7.08
N VAL A 95 0.19 -10.51 7.56
CA VAL A 95 -0.64 -11.06 8.65
C VAL A 95 -0.39 -10.32 9.97
N ALA A 96 0.87 -10.07 10.34
CA ALA A 96 1.19 -9.31 11.55
C ALA A 96 0.66 -7.87 11.49
N GLY A 97 0.72 -7.22 10.32
CA GLY A 97 0.14 -5.90 10.10
C GLY A 97 -1.38 -5.89 10.22
N LEU A 98 -2.06 -6.90 9.66
CA LEU A 98 -3.51 -7.09 9.79
C LEU A 98 -3.94 -7.20 11.24
N GLU A 99 -3.25 -8.02 12.02
CA GLU A 99 -3.52 -8.21 13.45
C GLU A 99 -3.29 -6.93 14.25
N ALA A 100 -2.26 -6.14 13.90
CA ALA A 100 -1.99 -4.86 14.55
C ALA A 100 -3.10 -3.84 14.31
N LEU A 101 -3.55 -3.70 13.05
CA LEU A 101 -4.68 -2.84 12.70
C LEU A 101 -5.98 -3.28 13.38
N ALA A 102 -6.22 -4.59 13.50
CA ALA A 102 -7.40 -5.13 14.18
C ALA A 102 -7.39 -4.83 15.69
N ARG A 103 -6.22 -4.96 16.34
CA ARG A 103 -6.05 -4.63 17.77
C ARG A 103 -6.29 -3.15 18.07
N ASP A 104 -5.81 -2.26 17.21
CA ASP A 104 -6.05 -0.81 17.34
C ASP A 104 -7.53 -0.46 17.19
N SER A 105 -8.20 -1.04 16.19
CA SER A 105 -9.64 -0.82 15.95
C SER A 105 -10.52 -1.34 17.09
N GLY A 106 -10.15 -2.45 17.73
CA GLY A 106 -10.90 -3.06 18.83
C GLY A 106 -10.76 -2.33 20.18
N GLY A 107 -9.70 -1.52 20.35
CA GLY A 107 -9.46 -0.75 21.58
C GLY A 107 -10.30 0.52 21.71
N ALA A 108 -10.95 0.98 20.63
CA ALA A 108 -11.73 2.22 20.61
C ALA A 108 -13.15 2.11 21.19
N SER A 109 -13.60 0.92 21.59
CA SER A 109 -14.92 0.70 22.19
C SER A 109 -14.89 0.77 23.73
N ALA A 110 -14.57 1.94 24.27
CA ALA A 110 -14.74 2.24 25.70
C ALA A 110 -15.14 3.72 25.99
N GLY A 111 -15.67 4.43 24.99
CA GLY A 111 -16.15 5.81 25.15
C GLY A 111 -17.40 6.07 24.32
N THR A 112 -18.46 6.55 24.98
CA THR A 112 -19.75 6.90 24.37
C THR A 112 -19.62 8.09 23.41
N GLY A 113 -19.94 7.90 22.13
CA GLY A 113 -20.34 9.00 21.23
C GLY A 113 -19.91 8.88 19.75
N SER A 114 -20.88 8.58 18.89
CA SER A 114 -21.04 8.92 17.47
C SER A 114 -20.01 8.50 16.39
N ALA A 115 -20.54 7.72 15.42
CA ALA A 115 -20.20 7.60 13.99
C ALA A 115 -18.72 7.65 13.57
N GLY A 116 -18.12 6.46 13.43
CA GLY A 116 -16.85 6.25 12.74
C GLY A 116 -16.06 5.00 13.19
N THR A 117 -16.55 4.26 14.18
CA THR A 117 -15.88 3.14 14.88
C THR A 117 -15.76 1.82 14.10
N GLY A 118 -15.75 1.87 12.77
CA GLY A 118 -15.50 0.70 11.92
C GLY A 118 -14.04 0.60 11.49
N SER A 119 -13.53 -0.62 11.36
CA SER A 119 -12.26 -0.85 10.66
C SER A 119 -12.38 -0.42 9.20
N ALA A 120 -11.28 0.04 8.60
CA ALA A 120 -11.27 0.40 7.19
C ALA A 120 -11.57 -0.82 6.30
N GLU A 121 -12.42 -0.69 5.28
CA GLU A 121 -12.75 -1.83 4.39
C GLU A 121 -11.52 -2.29 3.60
N TRP A 122 -10.68 -1.35 3.18
CA TRP A 122 -9.55 -1.59 2.30
C TRP A 122 -8.22 -1.50 3.05
N ILE A 123 -7.22 -2.24 2.57
CA ILE A 123 -5.84 -2.19 3.04
C ILE A 123 -4.94 -2.01 1.84
N VAL A 124 -4.21 -0.90 1.82
CA VAL A 124 -3.11 -0.68 0.89
C VAL A 124 -1.87 -1.36 1.46
N VAL A 125 -1.28 -2.29 0.71
CA VAL A 125 -0.07 -3.01 1.11
C VAL A 125 1.09 -2.54 0.25
N LEU A 126 2.14 -2.07 0.92
CA LEU A 126 3.29 -1.40 0.32
C LEU A 126 4.60 -2.07 0.74
N ALA A 127 5.55 -2.18 -0.16
CA ALA A 127 6.95 -2.43 0.21
C ALA A 127 7.54 -1.14 0.80
N GLY A 128 8.44 -1.27 1.77
CA GLY A 128 9.07 -0.14 2.46
C GLY A 128 10.13 0.62 1.64
N ASP A 129 10.42 0.16 0.42
CA ASP A 129 11.45 0.67 -0.48
C ASP A 129 10.91 1.16 -1.84
N LEU A 130 9.62 1.48 -1.90
CA LEU A 130 9.01 2.04 -3.12
C LEU A 130 9.48 3.48 -3.36
N VAL A 131 9.97 3.76 -4.57
CA VAL A 131 10.49 5.08 -4.97
C VAL A 131 9.34 6.06 -5.22
N HIS A 132 8.30 5.61 -5.93
CA HIS A 132 7.20 6.44 -6.43
C HIS A 132 5.88 6.18 -5.69
N ALA A 133 5.95 5.91 -4.39
CA ALA A 133 4.76 5.61 -3.58
C ALA A 133 3.74 6.77 -3.56
N ASP A 134 4.24 8.01 -3.61
CA ASP A 134 3.47 9.26 -3.64
C ASP A 134 2.54 9.37 -4.85
N ASP A 135 2.96 8.84 -6.00
CA ASP A 135 2.14 8.80 -7.21
C ASP A 135 1.37 7.47 -7.34
N ALA A 136 1.98 6.34 -6.92
CA ALA A 136 1.39 5.01 -7.09
C ALA A 136 0.17 4.77 -6.20
N VAL A 137 0.19 5.23 -4.95
CA VAL A 137 -0.93 5.04 -4.00
C VAL A 137 -2.19 5.78 -4.45
N PRO A 138 -2.14 7.10 -4.78
CA PRO A 138 -3.32 7.80 -5.30
C PRO A 138 -3.85 7.18 -6.60
N TYR A 139 -2.96 6.73 -7.50
CA TYR A 139 -3.38 6.06 -8.73
C TYR A 139 -4.13 4.75 -8.46
N LEU A 140 -3.60 3.89 -7.57
CA LEU A 140 -4.25 2.66 -7.10
C LEU A 140 -5.65 2.95 -6.53
N LEU A 141 -5.76 3.95 -5.66
CA LEU A 141 -7.01 4.30 -4.99
C LEU A 141 -8.04 4.93 -5.92
N ALA A 142 -7.60 5.77 -6.86
CA ALA A 142 -8.47 6.37 -7.87
C ALA A 142 -9.05 5.31 -8.81
N GLU A 143 -8.24 4.33 -9.21
CA GLU A 143 -8.71 3.24 -10.07
C GLU A 143 -9.65 2.29 -9.32
N LEU A 144 -9.37 2.02 -8.04
CA LEU A 144 -10.28 1.25 -7.19
C LEU A 144 -11.63 1.96 -7.07
N ASP A 145 -11.64 3.26 -6.78
CA ASP A 145 -12.86 4.06 -6.70
C ASP A 145 -13.63 4.04 -8.01
N ARG A 146 -12.93 4.20 -9.14
CA ARG A 146 -13.52 4.11 -10.49
C ARG A 146 -14.19 2.76 -10.72
N LEU A 147 -13.56 1.64 -10.35
CA LEU A 147 -14.13 0.31 -10.52
C LEU A 147 -15.36 0.08 -9.63
N LEU A 148 -15.35 0.61 -8.41
CA LEU A 148 -16.45 0.45 -7.46
C LEU A 148 -17.65 1.36 -7.76
N THR A 149 -17.41 2.51 -8.39
CA THR A 149 -18.44 3.52 -8.71
C THR A 149 -18.92 3.46 -10.16
N ALA A 150 -18.19 2.76 -11.05
CA ALA A 150 -18.56 2.65 -12.46
C ALA A 150 -19.99 2.10 -12.60
N PRO A 151 -20.87 2.77 -13.37
CA PRO A 151 -22.18 2.23 -13.67
C PRO A 151 -22.00 0.92 -14.45
N PRO A 152 -22.83 -0.11 -14.19
CA PRO A 152 -22.73 -1.36 -14.91
C PRO A 152 -22.87 -1.08 -16.41
N ALA A 153 -21.81 -1.34 -17.17
CA ALA A 153 -21.80 -1.10 -18.61
C ALA A 153 -22.79 -2.05 -19.29
N HIS A 154 -23.97 -1.55 -19.67
CA HIS A 154 -25.01 -2.23 -20.47
C HIS A 154 -25.10 -3.75 -20.25
N ALA A 155 -25.09 -4.18 -18.99
CA ALA A 155 -25.15 -5.60 -18.67
C ALA A 155 -26.57 -6.09 -18.94
N ALA A 156 -26.71 -6.95 -19.96
CA ALA A 156 -27.75 -7.98 -19.95
C ALA A 156 -27.80 -8.56 -18.53
N GLN A 157 -29.02 -8.75 -18.02
CA GLN A 157 -29.44 -8.84 -16.62
C GLN A 157 -28.79 -9.93 -15.73
N THR A 158 -27.63 -10.49 -16.08
CA THR A 158 -27.01 -11.65 -15.41
C THR A 158 -25.61 -11.36 -14.82
N ASP A 159 -24.89 -10.32 -15.26
CA ASP A 159 -23.48 -10.07 -14.83
C ASP A 159 -23.29 -8.84 -13.90
N ALA A 160 -24.36 -8.12 -13.58
CA ALA A 160 -24.29 -6.94 -12.71
C ALA A 160 -23.93 -7.26 -11.24
N VAL A 161 -24.03 -8.52 -10.83
CA VAL A 161 -23.62 -8.99 -9.49
C VAL A 161 -22.11 -9.26 -9.43
N ALA A 162 -21.47 -9.63 -10.55
CA ALA A 162 -20.06 -10.01 -10.59
C ALA A 162 -19.10 -8.80 -10.46
N HIS A 163 -19.53 -7.61 -10.88
CA HIS A 163 -18.73 -6.38 -10.80
C HIS A 163 -18.67 -5.76 -9.38
N ARG A 164 -19.36 -6.35 -8.38
CA ARG A 164 -19.34 -5.87 -6.98
C ARG A 164 -18.55 -6.77 -6.02
N SER A 165 -17.92 -7.83 -6.52
CA SER A 165 -17.21 -8.82 -5.70
C SER A 165 -15.71 -8.90 -6.00
N ILE A 166 -15.05 -7.77 -6.24
CA ILE A 166 -13.58 -7.75 -6.27
C ILE A 166 -13.04 -7.72 -4.83
N ASP A 167 -11.97 -8.45 -4.61
CA ASP A 167 -11.25 -8.48 -3.33
C ASP A 167 -10.03 -7.56 -3.35
N GLY A 168 -9.75 -6.88 -4.46
CA GLY A 168 -8.65 -5.92 -4.53
C GLY A 168 -8.13 -5.63 -5.93
N LEU A 169 -7.16 -4.73 -5.96
CA LEU A 169 -6.30 -4.44 -7.09
C LEU A 169 -4.88 -4.90 -6.79
N ILE A 170 -4.25 -5.58 -7.73
CA ILE A 170 -2.82 -5.88 -7.69
C ILE A 170 -2.12 -5.17 -8.82
N SER A 171 -1.08 -4.39 -8.50
CA SER A 171 -0.31 -3.75 -9.56
C SER A 171 0.48 -4.77 -10.37
N VAL A 172 0.67 -4.45 -11.64
CA VAL A 172 1.47 -5.21 -12.59
C VAL A 172 2.48 -4.28 -13.24
N ASP A 173 3.74 -4.70 -13.22
CA ASP A 173 4.84 -3.91 -13.81
C ASP A 173 4.87 -3.99 -15.35
N ALA A 174 5.81 -3.24 -15.95
CA ALA A 174 6.03 -3.23 -17.40
C ALA A 174 6.32 -4.63 -17.97
N ALA A 175 6.96 -5.51 -17.18
CA ALA A 175 7.28 -6.89 -17.56
C ALA A 175 6.10 -7.85 -17.37
N GLY A 176 4.95 -7.39 -16.86
CA GLY A 176 3.78 -8.23 -16.62
C GLY A 176 3.84 -8.99 -15.30
N ARG A 177 4.75 -8.65 -14.39
CA ARG A 177 4.84 -9.29 -13.07
C ARG A 177 3.92 -8.60 -12.10
N ARG A 178 3.18 -9.40 -11.34
CA ARG A 178 2.36 -8.96 -10.22
C ARG A 178 3.24 -8.46 -9.08
N GLN A 179 2.89 -7.32 -8.52
CA GLN A 179 3.56 -6.65 -7.41
C GLN A 179 2.63 -6.69 -6.18
N PRO A 180 2.67 -7.76 -5.38
CA PRO A 180 1.73 -7.94 -4.27
C PRO A 180 1.99 -7.04 -3.06
N LEU A 181 3.12 -6.34 -3.05
CA LEU A 181 3.44 -5.29 -2.08
C LEU A 181 3.32 -3.89 -2.70
N LEU A 182 2.47 -3.76 -3.72
CA LEU A 182 1.98 -2.49 -4.23
C LEU A 182 0.55 -2.72 -4.71
N ALA A 183 -0.35 -2.93 -3.75
CA ALA A 183 -1.68 -3.45 -4.01
C ALA A 183 -2.70 -2.93 -3.00
N VAL A 184 -3.98 -3.05 -3.34
CA VAL A 184 -5.08 -2.77 -2.41
C VAL A 184 -5.89 -4.05 -2.25
N TYR A 185 -6.09 -4.48 -1.01
CA TYR A 185 -6.85 -5.68 -0.66
C TYR A 185 -8.05 -5.32 0.20
N ARG A 186 -9.18 -5.99 -0.02
CA ARG A 186 -10.30 -5.96 0.90
C ARG A 186 -9.89 -6.66 2.19
N ARG A 187 -10.01 -5.96 3.32
CA ARG A 187 -9.61 -6.45 4.65
C ARG A 187 -10.18 -7.83 4.95
N ALA A 188 -11.48 -7.99 4.76
CA ALA A 188 -12.18 -9.23 5.10
C ALA A 188 -11.66 -10.43 4.30
N ALA A 189 -11.38 -10.24 3.00
CA ALA A 189 -10.87 -11.29 2.14
C ALA A 189 -9.43 -11.68 2.52
N LEU A 190 -8.56 -10.68 2.76
CA LEU A 190 -7.19 -10.93 3.18
C LEU A 190 -7.12 -11.60 4.56
N ALA A 191 -7.93 -11.14 5.52
CA ALA A 191 -8.03 -11.75 6.85
C ALA A 191 -8.57 -13.18 6.77
N SER A 192 -9.60 -13.43 5.95
CA SER A 192 -10.13 -14.79 5.75
C SER A 192 -9.09 -15.72 5.15
N SER A 193 -8.31 -15.24 4.17
CA SER A 193 -7.24 -16.02 3.57
C SER A 193 -6.10 -16.33 4.55
N ALA A 194 -5.75 -15.37 5.42
CA ALA A 194 -4.75 -15.56 6.47
C ALA A 194 -5.13 -16.68 7.47
N LEU A 195 -6.41 -16.97 7.65
CA LEU A 195 -6.89 -18.06 8.52
C LEU A 195 -6.79 -19.44 7.85
N LEU A 196 -6.62 -19.51 6.53
CA LEU A 196 -6.61 -20.79 5.81
C LEU A 196 -5.33 -21.58 6.10
N ARG A 197 -4.19 -20.90 6.26
CA ARG A 197 -2.88 -21.53 6.52
C ARG A 197 -2.00 -20.65 7.41
N PRO A 198 -1.14 -21.26 8.25
CA PRO A 198 -0.08 -20.54 8.97
C PRO A 198 0.78 -19.70 8.00
N ALA A 199 1.10 -18.47 8.41
CA ALA A 199 1.81 -17.51 7.56
C ALA A 199 3.33 -17.74 7.49
N ASP A 200 3.88 -18.54 8.41
CA ASP A 200 5.32 -18.75 8.64
C ASP A 200 6.06 -19.50 7.52
N ASN A 201 5.33 -20.10 6.57
CA ASN A 201 5.87 -20.70 5.36
C ASN A 201 5.00 -20.44 4.12
N LEU A 202 4.22 -19.36 4.15
CA LEU A 202 3.31 -18.99 3.08
C LEU A 202 3.99 -17.99 2.15
N SER A 203 4.02 -18.26 0.85
CA SER A 203 4.40 -17.23 -0.11
C SER A 203 3.30 -16.17 -0.16
N VAL A 204 3.64 -14.92 -0.45
CA VAL A 204 2.63 -13.86 -0.62
C VAL A 204 1.59 -14.25 -1.67
N MET A 205 2.04 -14.87 -2.77
CA MET A 205 1.16 -15.38 -3.81
C MET A 205 0.21 -16.47 -3.31
N GLY A 206 0.63 -17.30 -2.35
CA GLY A 206 -0.24 -18.26 -1.68
C GLY A 206 -1.26 -17.59 -0.77
N LEU A 207 -0.88 -16.52 -0.06
CA LEU A 207 -1.78 -15.74 0.79
C LEU A 207 -2.86 -15.03 -0.04
N ILE A 208 -2.52 -14.47 -1.20
CA ILE A 208 -3.48 -13.75 -2.04
C ILE A 208 -4.16 -14.63 -3.09
N GLY A 209 -3.75 -15.89 -3.24
CA GLY A 209 -4.26 -16.82 -4.25
C GLY A 209 -5.79 -17.02 -4.24
N PRO A 210 -6.44 -17.07 -3.07
CA PRO A 210 -7.91 -17.19 -2.99
C PRO A 210 -8.69 -15.91 -3.32
N LEU A 211 -8.02 -14.75 -3.42
CA LEU A 211 -8.70 -13.46 -3.61
C LEU A 211 -9.04 -13.23 -5.09
N ASN A 212 -10.23 -12.67 -5.35
CA ASN A 212 -10.61 -12.18 -6.68
C ASN A 212 -9.98 -10.81 -6.97
N LEU A 213 -8.75 -10.82 -7.51
CA LEU A 213 -7.97 -9.62 -7.76
C LEU A 213 -8.04 -9.17 -9.22
N VAL A 214 -8.24 -7.86 -9.42
CA VAL A 214 -8.08 -7.23 -10.73
C VAL A 214 -6.64 -6.76 -10.88
N GLU A 215 -6.02 -7.05 -12.01
CA GLU A 215 -4.69 -6.57 -12.34
C GLU A 215 -4.75 -5.14 -12.86
N LEU A 216 -3.97 -4.25 -12.23
CA LEU A 216 -3.79 -2.88 -12.70
C LEU A 216 -2.37 -2.70 -13.22
N ARG A 217 -2.24 -2.47 -14.52
CA ARG A 217 -0.94 -2.07 -15.07
C ARG A 217 -0.62 -0.64 -14.62
N LEU A 218 0.48 -0.49 -13.90
CA LEU A 218 0.98 0.82 -13.54
C LEU A 218 1.66 1.47 -14.74
N PRO A 219 1.59 2.81 -14.88
CA PRO A 219 2.49 3.54 -15.75
C PRO A 219 3.95 3.16 -15.44
N ASP A 220 4.78 2.98 -16.47
CA ASP A 220 6.16 2.47 -16.31
C ASP A 220 6.99 3.26 -15.29
N ALA A 221 6.76 4.57 -15.19
CA ALA A 221 7.44 5.45 -14.24
C ALA A 221 7.14 5.10 -12.76
N LEU A 222 6.02 4.45 -12.46
CA LEU A 222 5.58 4.13 -11.09
C LEU A 222 6.00 2.74 -10.63
N ALA A 223 6.52 1.90 -11.54
CA ALA A 223 6.94 0.53 -11.27
C ALA A 223 8.47 0.39 -11.16
N GLU A 224 9.21 1.49 -11.02
CA GLU A 224 10.66 1.47 -10.91
C GLU A 224 11.12 1.02 -9.52
N ASP A 225 11.86 -0.10 -9.47
CA ASP A 225 12.43 -0.67 -8.25
C ASP A 225 13.94 -0.37 -8.13
N VAL A 226 14.44 -0.28 -6.89
CA VAL A 226 15.88 -0.18 -6.58
C VAL A 226 16.38 -1.54 -6.07
N ASP A 227 16.79 -2.42 -6.99
CA ASP A 227 17.31 -3.75 -6.63
C ASP A 227 18.82 -3.86 -6.62
N THR A 228 19.48 -3.02 -7.41
CA THR A 228 20.92 -3.02 -7.63
C THR A 228 21.52 -1.63 -7.47
N PRO A 229 22.85 -1.53 -7.30
CA PRO A 229 23.54 -0.24 -7.35
C PRO A 229 23.34 0.51 -8.66
N ALA A 230 23.15 -0.20 -9.78
CA ALA A 230 22.87 0.43 -11.07
C ALA A 230 21.49 1.10 -11.08
N ASP A 231 20.49 0.48 -10.46
CA ASP A 231 19.14 1.06 -10.33
C ASP A 231 19.17 2.32 -9.47
N ALA A 232 19.89 2.28 -8.35
CA ALA A 232 20.10 3.44 -7.48
C ALA A 232 20.76 4.59 -8.25
N ALA A 233 21.84 4.32 -8.99
CA ALA A 233 22.54 5.33 -9.79
C ALA A 233 21.64 5.95 -10.88
N ARG A 234 20.83 5.12 -11.56
CA ARG A 234 19.87 5.58 -12.60
C ARG A 234 18.82 6.55 -12.03
N LEU A 235 18.43 6.34 -10.78
CA LEU A 235 17.47 7.17 -10.04
C LEU A 235 18.12 8.34 -9.28
N GLY A 236 19.44 8.50 -9.36
CA GLY A 236 20.19 9.51 -8.62
C GLY A 236 20.26 9.25 -7.10
N ILE A 237 19.99 8.01 -6.67
CA ILE A 237 20.13 7.58 -5.27
C ILE A 237 21.60 7.28 -5.00
N VAL A 238 22.16 7.96 -4.02
CA VAL A 238 23.54 7.72 -3.57
C VAL A 238 23.52 6.59 -2.54
N LEU A 239 24.21 5.49 -2.84
CA LEU A 239 24.40 4.41 -1.88
C LEU A 239 25.42 4.85 -0.80
N PRO A 240 25.19 4.49 0.48
CA PRO A 240 26.19 4.71 1.52
C PRO A 240 27.48 3.94 1.19
N ASN A 241 28.64 4.54 1.41
CA ASN A 241 29.93 3.87 1.23
C ASN A 241 30.01 2.66 2.16
N THR A 242 29.93 1.45 1.59
CA THR A 242 30.26 0.22 2.30
C THR A 242 31.78 0.16 2.43
N GLY A 243 32.29 0.43 3.64
CA GLY A 243 33.70 0.29 3.99
C GLY A 243 34.18 -1.15 4.01
#